data_AF-A0A398BD41-F1
#
_entry.id   AF-A0A398BD41-F1
#
_cell.length_a   1.000
_cell.length_b   1.000
_cell.length_c   1.000
_cell.angle_alpha   90.00
_cell.angle_beta   90.00
_cell.angle_gamma   90.00
#
_symmetry.space_group_name_H-M   'P 1'
#
loop_
_entity.id
_entity.type
_entity.pdbx_description
1 polymer ?
#
loop_
_entity_poly.entity_id
_entity_poly.type
_entity_poly.pdbx_seq_one_letter_code
_entity_poly.pdbx_strand_id
1 'polypeptide(L)'
;MKKFLFVLATMVVLVAGCGNEENDSSKNDIEGPKAEEKLKEEKLSHLEKQQILMDFVNEDISRISYYEVEANKALATVSGQNYRNDQKLYEVLVNEVLPTYKKAVDRAAAIEVEMEELEPIKVMVEEATNTFYKALLIEKEALEKQDIELIEEANVIAEEYDILINEYHEEMKKLSEKYNVIYEPSQLDIA
;
A
#
# COMPACT_ATOMS: atom_id res chain seq x y z
N MET A 1 28.57 -46.28 -4.63
CA MET A 1 27.68 -47.07 -5.51
C MET A 1 26.42 -47.36 -4.71
N LYS A 2 25.19 -46.99 -5.06
CA LYS A 2 24.47 -47.10 -6.34
C LYS A 2 23.42 -45.98 -6.43
N LYS A 3 23.21 -45.49 -7.65
CA LYS A 3 22.04 -44.70 -8.05
C LYS A 3 20.82 -45.63 -8.07
N PHE A 4 19.67 -45.16 -7.61
CA PHE A 4 18.39 -45.75 -7.98
C PHE A 4 17.53 -44.67 -8.63
N LEU A 5 17.50 -44.75 -9.96
CA LEU A 5 16.48 -44.18 -10.80
C LEU A 5 15.31 -45.20 -10.77
N PHE A 6 14.12 -44.79 -10.35
CA PHE A 6 12.91 -45.56 -10.60
C PHE A 6 11.95 -44.68 -11.40
N VAL A 7 11.80 -45.03 -12.67
CA VAL A 7 10.68 -44.60 -13.52
C VAL A 7 9.91 -45.89 -13.84
N LEU A 8 8.64 -45.94 -13.44
CA LEU A 8 7.59 -46.82 -13.96
C LEU A 8 6.26 -46.10 -13.63
N ALA A 9 5.67 -45.33 -14.53
CA ALA A 9 4.81 -45.74 -15.65
C ALA A 9 3.49 -46.40 -15.22
N THR A 10 2.41 -45.69 -15.58
CA THR A 10 1.02 -46.11 -15.89
C THR A 10 0.12 -46.60 -14.75
N MET A 11 -1.03 -45.94 -14.54
CA MET A 11 -2.30 -46.32 -15.18
C MET A 11 -3.40 -45.29 -14.86
N VAL A 12 -4.13 -44.86 -15.89
CA VAL A 12 -5.34 -44.02 -15.82
C VAL A 12 -6.51 -44.85 -15.29
N VAL A 13 -7.32 -44.27 -14.39
CA VAL A 13 -8.75 -44.60 -14.26
C VAL A 13 -9.54 -43.30 -14.27
N LEU A 14 -10.31 -43.12 -15.34
CA LEU A 14 -11.39 -42.15 -15.45
C LEU A 14 -12.57 -42.64 -14.62
N VAL A 15 -13.17 -41.76 -13.83
CA VAL A 15 -14.61 -41.84 -13.56
C VAL A 15 -15.21 -40.48 -13.87
N ALA A 16 -15.76 -40.37 -15.08
CA ALA A 16 -16.79 -39.40 -15.37
C ALA A 16 -18.06 -39.84 -14.63
N GLY A 17 -18.53 -39.03 -13.70
CA GLY A 17 -19.86 -39.16 -13.09
C GLY A 17 -20.74 -38.04 -13.60
N CYS A 18 -21.55 -38.33 -14.63
CA CYS A 18 -22.79 -37.61 -14.88
C CYS A 18 -23.94 -38.40 -14.24
N GLY A 19 -24.75 -37.73 -13.42
CA GLY A 19 -26.01 -38.24 -12.89
C GLY A 19 -26.88 -37.05 -12.49
N ASN A 20 -28.03 -36.91 -13.18
CA ASN A 20 -28.91 -35.75 -13.20
C ASN A 20 -29.79 -35.55 -11.95
N GLU A 21 -30.02 -34.26 -11.67
CA GLU A 21 -31.23 -33.56 -11.20
C GLU A 21 -32.23 -34.24 -10.26
N GLU A 22 -32.43 -33.62 -9.09
CA GLU A 22 -33.77 -33.29 -8.59
C GLU A 22 -33.75 -31.90 -7.94
N ASN A 23 -34.82 -31.16 -8.25
CA ASN A 23 -35.10 -29.75 -7.98
C ASN A 23 -35.52 -29.56 -6.51
N ASP A 24 -34.96 -28.57 -5.81
CA ASP A 24 -35.74 -27.82 -4.82
C ASP A 24 -35.47 -26.33 -4.95
N SER A 25 -36.54 -25.62 -5.28
CA SER A 25 -36.58 -24.19 -5.47
C SER A 25 -37.06 -23.53 -4.18
N SER A 26 -36.21 -22.72 -3.56
CA SER A 26 -36.65 -21.50 -2.87
C SER A 26 -35.48 -20.54 -2.61
N LYS A 27 -35.44 -19.52 -3.47
CA LYS A 27 -35.25 -18.09 -3.17
C LYS A 27 -34.41 -17.73 -1.93
N ASN A 28 -33.29 -17.07 -2.16
CA ASN A 28 -33.24 -15.61 -2.06
C ASN A 28 -31.91 -15.09 -2.64
N ASP A 29 -32.05 -14.08 -3.49
CA ASP A 29 -31.00 -13.26 -4.03
C ASP A 29 -30.15 -12.64 -2.92
N ILE A 30 -28.84 -12.91 -2.93
CA ILE A 30 -27.83 -11.95 -2.51
C ILE A 30 -26.61 -12.19 -3.43
N GLU A 31 -26.68 -11.73 -4.68
CA GLU A 31 -25.47 -11.30 -5.38
C GLU A 31 -24.95 -10.11 -4.57
N GLY A 32 -24.03 -10.39 -3.65
CA GLY A 32 -23.42 -9.33 -2.84
C GLY A 32 -22.57 -8.42 -3.73
N PRO A 33 -22.32 -7.16 -3.34
CA PRO A 33 -21.55 -6.19 -4.14
C PRO A 33 -20.21 -6.75 -4.64
N LYS A 34 -19.55 -7.62 -3.86
CA LYS A 34 -18.29 -8.28 -4.23
C LYS A 34 -18.38 -9.23 -5.44
N ALA A 35 -19.51 -9.89 -5.67
CA ALA A 35 -19.66 -10.82 -6.80
C ALA A 35 -19.90 -10.05 -8.11
N GLU A 36 -20.65 -8.95 -8.05
CA GLU A 36 -20.87 -8.05 -9.19
C GLU A 36 -19.59 -7.29 -9.58
N GLU A 37 -18.82 -6.80 -8.61
CA GLU A 37 -17.52 -6.14 -8.84
C GLU A 37 -16.53 -7.07 -9.53
N LYS A 38 -16.43 -8.33 -9.07
CA LYS A 38 -15.53 -9.32 -9.67
C LYS A 38 -15.89 -9.66 -11.12
N LEU A 39 -17.19 -9.77 -11.40
CA LEU A 39 -17.71 -9.96 -12.77
C LEU A 39 -17.53 -8.73 -13.66
N LYS A 40 -17.48 -7.53 -13.09
CA LYS A 40 -17.17 -6.28 -13.79
C LYS A 40 -15.67 -6.22 -14.12
N GLU A 41 -14.81 -6.62 -13.19
CA GLU A 41 -13.36 -6.68 -13.41
C GLU A 41 -12.94 -7.72 -14.45
N GLU A 42 -13.48 -8.94 -14.43
CA GLU A 42 -13.16 -9.98 -15.42
C GLU A 42 -13.47 -9.54 -16.87
N LYS A 43 -14.32 -8.51 -17.02
CA LYS A 43 -14.69 -7.91 -18.30
C LYS A 43 -13.82 -6.71 -18.70
N LEU A 44 -12.98 -6.18 -17.81
CA LEU A 44 -12.10 -5.06 -18.12
C LEU A 44 -11.10 -5.47 -19.21
N SER A 45 -11.06 -4.70 -20.29
CA SER A 45 -10.08 -4.83 -21.35
C SER A 45 -8.69 -4.40 -20.87
N HIS A 46 -7.66 -4.84 -21.59
CA HIS A 46 -6.27 -4.46 -21.30
C HIS A 46 -6.07 -2.94 -21.29
N LEU A 47 -6.75 -2.21 -22.20
CA LEU A 47 -6.67 -0.75 -22.29
C LEU A 47 -7.34 -0.06 -21.10
N GLU A 48 -8.49 -0.57 -20.64
CA GLU A 48 -9.14 -0.05 -19.43
C GLU A 48 -8.27 -0.26 -18.19
N LYS A 49 -7.60 -1.42 -18.07
CA LYS A 49 -6.66 -1.68 -16.97
C LYS A 49 -5.45 -0.75 -17.00
N GLN A 50 -4.90 -0.45 -18.17
CA GLN A 50 -3.84 0.56 -18.30
C GLN A 50 -4.29 1.93 -17.80
N GLN A 51 -5.50 2.35 -18.19
CA GLN A 51 -6.05 3.64 -17.75
C GLN A 51 -6.25 3.68 -16.24
N ILE A 52 -6.85 2.64 -15.65
CA ILE A 52 -7.05 2.55 -14.19
C ILE A 52 -5.70 2.64 -13.46
N LEU A 53 -4.67 1.94 -13.94
CA LEU A 53 -3.34 2.00 -13.34
C LEU A 53 -2.71 3.40 -13.44
N MET A 54 -2.88 4.07 -14.58
CA MET A 54 -2.42 5.44 -14.77
C MET A 54 -3.14 6.43 -13.84
N ASP A 55 -4.46 6.28 -13.66
CA ASP A 55 -5.25 7.14 -12.81
C ASP A 55 -4.90 6.93 -11.33
N PHE A 56 -4.69 5.68 -10.92
CA PHE A 56 -4.20 5.34 -9.58
C PHE A 56 -2.90 6.09 -9.25
N VAL A 57 -1.91 6.06 -10.15
CA VAL A 57 -0.61 6.72 -9.91
C VAL A 57 -0.72 8.24 -10.03
N ASN A 58 -1.29 8.74 -11.13
CA ASN A 58 -1.25 10.16 -11.46
C ASN A 58 -2.24 10.99 -10.65
N GLU A 59 -3.31 10.38 -10.14
CA GLU A 59 -4.29 11.08 -9.34
C GLU A 59 -4.22 10.70 -7.87
N ASP A 60 -4.39 9.42 -7.52
CA ASP A 60 -4.57 9.04 -6.12
C ASP A 60 -3.25 9.10 -5.35
N ILE A 61 -2.22 8.42 -5.86
CA ILE A 61 -0.88 8.45 -5.26
C ILE A 61 -0.29 9.86 -5.31
N SER A 62 -0.46 10.60 -6.41
CA SER A 62 0.04 11.98 -6.51
C SER A 62 -0.55 12.90 -5.43
N ARG A 63 -1.85 12.78 -5.13
CA ARG A 63 -2.51 13.56 -4.08
C ARG A 63 -2.01 13.22 -2.68
N ILE A 64 -1.69 11.95 -2.42
CA ILE A 64 -1.08 11.51 -1.15
C ILE A 64 0.33 12.08 -1.03
N SER A 65 1.15 11.84 -2.06
CA SER A 65 2.55 12.27 -2.12
C SER A 65 2.70 13.79 -1.96
N TYR A 66 1.76 14.59 -2.48
CA TYR A 66 1.74 16.02 -2.25
C TYR A 66 1.78 16.37 -0.75
N TYR A 67 0.96 15.72 0.08
CA TYR A 67 0.92 15.98 1.51
C TYR A 67 2.14 15.42 2.25
N GLU A 68 2.66 14.26 1.83
CA GLU A 68 3.90 13.70 2.38
C GLU A 68 5.09 14.63 2.12
N VAL A 69 5.23 15.12 0.88
CA VAL A 69 6.28 16.07 0.48
C VAL A 69 6.19 17.35 1.30
N GLU A 70 4.99 17.93 1.45
CA GLU A 70 4.82 19.17 2.21
C GLU A 70 5.11 19.00 3.70
N ALA A 71 4.68 17.87 4.30
CA ALA A 71 5.00 17.54 5.69
C ALA A 71 6.51 17.32 5.90
N ASN A 72 7.16 16.57 5.02
CA ASN A 72 8.60 16.31 5.08
C ASN A 72 9.43 17.58 4.89
N LYS A 73 9.04 18.46 3.97
CA LYS A 73 9.67 19.78 3.82
C LYS A 73 9.58 20.60 5.11
N ALA A 74 8.41 20.63 5.76
CA ALA A 74 8.25 21.34 7.03
C ALA A 74 9.14 20.74 8.12
N LEU A 75 9.16 19.42 8.26
CA LEU A 75 9.99 18.71 9.24
C LEU A 75 11.49 18.99 9.01
N ALA A 76 11.95 18.94 7.76
CA ALA A 76 13.34 19.21 7.39
C ALA A 76 13.83 20.62 7.79
N THR A 77 12.94 21.58 8.01
CA THR A 77 13.33 22.93 8.49
C THR A 77 13.77 22.97 9.95
N VAL A 78 13.48 21.91 10.72
CA VAL A 78 13.73 21.84 12.18
C VAL A 78 14.39 20.53 12.62
N SER A 79 14.71 19.62 11.70
CA SER A 79 15.38 18.35 11.96
C SER A 79 16.77 18.30 11.33
N GLY A 80 17.53 17.21 11.60
CA GLY A 80 18.85 16.99 11.02
C GLY A 80 19.82 18.14 11.25
N GLN A 81 20.43 18.65 10.18
CA GLN A 81 21.34 19.81 10.25
C GLN A 81 20.68 21.12 10.68
N ASN A 82 19.35 21.21 10.56
CA ASN A 82 18.56 22.38 10.94
C ASN A 82 18.00 22.29 12.36
N TYR A 83 18.27 21.20 13.09
CA TYR A 83 17.85 21.06 14.47
C TYR A 83 18.48 22.13 15.38
N ARG A 84 17.66 22.72 16.24
CA ARG A 84 18.07 23.79 17.18
C ARG A 84 17.77 23.45 18.63
N ASN A 85 16.57 22.96 18.89
CA ASN A 85 16.08 22.52 20.19
C ASN A 85 14.72 21.84 20.03
N ASP A 86 14.36 21.04 21.03
CA ASP A 86 13.11 20.29 21.09
C ASP A 86 11.87 21.16 21.00
N GLN A 87 11.88 22.35 21.61
CA GLN A 87 10.73 23.24 21.56
C GLN A 87 10.38 23.63 20.12
N LYS A 88 11.38 24.01 19.32
CA LYS A 88 11.15 24.42 17.94
C LYS A 88 10.73 23.25 17.05
N LEU A 89 11.32 22.07 17.27
CA LEU A 89 10.92 20.84 16.60
C LEU A 89 9.46 20.49 16.93
N TYR A 90 9.11 20.47 18.20
CA TYR A 90 7.75 20.19 18.68
C TYR A 90 6.72 21.17 18.11
N GLU A 91 7.03 22.47 18.09
CA GLU A 91 6.14 23.49 17.53
C GLU A 91 5.82 23.24 16.05
N VAL A 92 6.82 22.90 15.23
CA VAL A 92 6.62 22.63 13.80
C VAL A 92 5.94 21.27 13.60
N LEU A 93 6.35 20.25 14.37
CA LEU A 93 5.75 18.92 14.33
C LEU A 93 4.24 18.96 14.59
N VAL A 94 3.81 19.66 15.64
CA VAL A 94 2.40 19.72 16.05
C VAL A 94 1.56 20.64 15.17
N ASN A 95 2.09 21.80 14.77
CA ASN A 95 1.29 22.81 14.08
C ASN A 95 1.30 22.67 12.55
N GLU A 96 2.34 22.03 11.98
CA GLU A 96 2.54 21.98 10.53
C GLU A 96 2.61 20.53 10.03
N VAL A 97 3.51 19.72 10.58
CA VAL A 97 3.80 18.36 10.05
C VAL A 97 2.63 17.41 10.28
N LEU A 98 2.21 17.20 11.53
CA LEU A 98 1.14 16.25 11.87
C LEU A 98 -0.20 16.57 11.16
N PRO A 99 -0.69 17.83 11.15
CA PRO A 99 -1.93 18.15 10.43
C PRO A 99 -1.82 17.98 8.91
N THR A 100 -0.64 18.19 8.34
CA THR A 100 -0.40 18.01 6.90
C THR A 100 -0.31 16.54 6.55
N TYR A 101 0.48 15.76 7.29
CA TYR A 101 0.66 14.33 7.05
C TYR A 101 -0.65 13.55 7.31
N LYS A 102 -1.47 13.98 8.27
CA LYS A 102 -2.80 13.38 8.49
C LYS A 102 -3.68 13.44 7.24
N LYS A 103 -3.51 14.45 6.38
CA LYS A 103 -4.21 14.51 5.08
C LYS A 103 -3.72 13.43 4.11
N ALA A 104 -2.44 13.04 4.16
CA ALA A 104 -1.93 11.91 3.40
C ALA A 104 -2.60 10.60 3.85
N VAL A 105 -2.65 10.35 5.17
CA VAL A 105 -3.32 9.19 5.77
C VAL A 105 -4.79 9.13 5.38
N ASP A 106 -5.51 10.25 5.50
CA ASP A 106 -6.93 10.32 5.16
C ASP A 106 -7.20 10.08 3.67
N ARG A 107 -6.25 10.43 2.81
CA ARG A 107 -6.34 10.19 1.37
C ARG A 107 -6.03 8.73 1.03
N ALA A 108 -5.02 8.13 1.67
CA ALA A 108 -4.70 6.73 1.49
C ALA A 108 -5.88 5.84 1.88
N ALA A 109 -6.48 6.08 3.05
CA ALA A 109 -7.64 5.34 3.54
C ALA A 109 -8.92 5.52 2.70
N ALA A 110 -8.96 6.53 1.85
CA ALA A 110 -10.10 6.84 0.98
C ALA A 110 -9.89 6.35 -0.47
N ILE A 111 -8.77 5.68 -0.78
CA ILE A 111 -8.56 5.09 -2.09
C ILE A 111 -9.61 4.01 -2.32
N GLU A 112 -10.24 4.04 -3.48
CA GLU A 112 -11.08 2.96 -4.01
C GLU A 112 -10.45 2.49 -5.32
N VAL A 113 -10.31 1.18 -5.49
CA VAL A 113 -9.69 0.61 -6.70
C VAL A 113 -10.72 -0.24 -7.45
N GLU A 114 -10.73 -0.10 -8.79
CA GLU A 114 -11.61 -0.88 -9.66
C GLU A 114 -10.94 -2.15 -10.22
N MET A 115 -9.69 -2.42 -9.81
CA MET A 115 -8.87 -3.55 -10.25
C MET A 115 -8.36 -4.32 -9.02
N GLU A 116 -8.72 -5.60 -8.89
CA GLU A 116 -8.32 -6.50 -7.77
C GLU A 116 -6.80 -6.58 -7.62
N GLU A 117 -6.04 -6.44 -8.71
CA GLU A 117 -4.57 -6.40 -8.66
C GLU A 117 -4.01 -5.16 -7.96
N LEU A 118 -4.78 -4.08 -7.83
CA LEU A 118 -4.39 -2.88 -7.09
C LEU A 118 -4.73 -2.96 -5.60
N GLU A 119 -5.59 -3.88 -5.16
CA GLU A 119 -5.94 -3.98 -3.74
C GLU A 119 -4.76 -4.25 -2.81
N PRO A 120 -3.84 -5.21 -3.07
CA PRO A 120 -2.67 -5.37 -2.21
C PRO A 120 -1.78 -4.13 -2.19
N ILE A 121 -1.67 -3.41 -3.31
CA ILE A 121 -0.86 -2.18 -3.43
C ILE A 121 -1.51 -1.05 -2.64
N LYS A 122 -2.83 -0.89 -2.72
CA LYS A 122 -3.58 0.06 -1.89
C LYS A 122 -3.33 -0.18 -0.41
N VAL A 123 -3.41 -1.44 0.03
CA VAL A 123 -3.14 -1.80 1.44
C VAL A 123 -1.71 -1.40 1.85
N MET A 124 -0.71 -1.60 0.99
CA MET A 124 0.66 -1.15 1.27
C MET A 124 0.76 0.38 1.44
N VAL A 125 0.06 1.15 0.61
CA VAL A 125 0.02 2.63 0.72
C VAL A 125 -0.66 3.07 2.01
N GLU A 126 -1.78 2.46 2.36
CA GLU A 126 -2.46 2.70 3.64
C GLU A 126 -1.56 2.34 4.83
N GLU A 127 -0.87 1.20 4.78
CA GLU A 127 0.03 0.76 5.85
C GLU A 127 1.23 1.70 5.98
N ALA A 128 1.93 2.01 4.89
CA ALA A 128 3.07 2.92 4.89
C ALA A 128 2.68 4.30 5.47
N THR A 129 1.61 4.91 4.97
CA THR A 129 1.17 6.23 5.46
C THR A 129 0.79 6.19 6.95
N ASN A 130 0.11 5.14 7.43
CA ASN A 130 -0.20 5.01 8.85
C ASN A 130 1.06 4.78 9.71
N THR A 131 2.02 4.00 9.22
CA THR A 131 3.28 3.70 9.92
C THR A 131 4.09 4.97 10.15
N PHE A 132 4.31 5.79 9.12
CA PHE A 132 5.04 7.05 9.30
C PHE A 132 4.28 8.05 10.18
N TYR A 133 2.95 8.12 10.05
CA TYR A 133 2.16 8.97 10.95
C TYR A 133 2.26 8.54 12.41
N LYS A 134 2.33 7.23 12.68
CA LYS A 134 2.60 6.68 14.01
C LYS A 134 3.99 7.11 14.52
N ALA A 135 5.02 7.05 13.68
CA ALA A 135 6.36 7.54 14.05
C ALA A 135 6.31 9.01 14.48
N LEU A 136 5.64 9.89 13.71
CA LEU A 136 5.47 11.30 14.05
C LEU A 136 4.72 11.53 15.37
N LEU A 137 3.72 10.69 15.67
CA LEU A 137 3.00 10.75 16.94
C LEU A 137 3.86 10.33 18.13
N ILE A 138 4.71 9.31 17.96
CA ILE A 138 5.64 8.86 19.00
C ILE A 138 6.74 9.90 19.21
N GLU A 139 7.28 10.49 18.14
CA GLU A 139 8.25 11.59 18.24
C GLU A 139 7.66 12.78 19.01
N LYS A 140 6.39 13.12 18.75
CA LYS A 140 5.68 14.13 19.53
C LYS A 140 5.64 13.76 21.02
N GLU A 141 5.25 12.54 21.35
CA GLU A 141 5.18 12.06 22.74
C GLU A 141 6.56 12.07 23.42
N ALA A 142 7.60 11.70 22.68
CA ALA A 142 8.98 11.73 23.12
C ALA A 142 9.42 13.15 23.49
N LEU A 143 9.08 14.15 22.67
CA LEU A 143 9.37 15.55 22.94
C LEU A 143 8.61 16.09 24.16
N GLU A 144 7.34 15.71 24.31
CA GLU A 144 6.50 16.09 25.47
C GLU A 144 7.05 15.52 26.78
N LYS A 145 7.55 14.29 26.76
CA LYS A 145 8.08 13.58 27.93
C LYS A 145 9.57 13.76 28.15
N GLN A 146 10.28 14.32 27.17
CA GLN A 146 11.74 14.36 27.12
C GLN A 146 12.33 12.94 27.23
N ASP A 147 11.73 11.99 26.52
CA ASP A 147 12.03 10.56 26.59
C ASP A 147 12.80 10.10 25.35
N ILE A 148 14.08 9.79 25.54
CA ILE A 148 14.99 9.39 24.46
C ILE A 148 14.63 7.99 23.93
N GLU A 149 14.09 7.10 24.75
CA GLU A 149 13.71 5.75 24.30
C GLU A 149 12.56 5.84 23.27
N LEU A 150 11.63 6.78 23.46
CA LEU A 150 10.57 7.05 22.49
C LEU A 150 11.10 7.68 21.19
N ILE A 151 12.19 8.48 21.24
CA ILE A 151 12.84 8.96 20.00
C ILE A 151 13.43 7.78 19.22
N GLU A 152 14.10 6.86 19.89
CA GLU A 152 14.64 5.65 19.25
C GLU A 152 13.51 4.78 18.66
N GLU A 153 12.40 4.62 19.38
CA GLU A 153 11.22 3.90 18.87
C GLU A 153 10.62 4.57 17.63
N ALA A 154 10.47 5.90 17.63
CA ALA A 154 9.97 6.64 16.48
C ALA A 154 10.86 6.43 15.24
N ASN A 155 12.18 6.44 15.41
CA ASN A 155 13.13 6.21 14.32
C ASN A 155 13.03 4.78 13.75
N VAL A 156 12.90 3.77 14.62
CA VAL A 156 12.70 2.38 14.16
C VAL A 156 11.41 2.25 13.34
N ILE A 157 10.33 2.90 13.76
CA ILE A 157 9.06 2.87 13.00
C ILE A 157 9.18 3.66 11.68
N ALA A 158 9.98 4.72 11.62
CA ALA A 158 10.29 5.40 10.37
C ALA A 158 11.10 4.51 9.40
N GLU A 159 12.02 3.69 9.91
CA GLU A 159 12.72 2.68 9.09
C GLU A 159 11.75 1.60 8.56
N GLU A 160 10.72 1.23 9.33
CA GLU A 160 9.65 0.33 8.85
C GLU A 160 8.86 0.95 7.69
N TYR A 161 8.59 2.25 7.72
CA TYR A 161 8.00 2.97 6.59
C TYR A 161 8.86 2.88 5.32
N ASP A 162 10.18 3.06 5.45
CA ASP A 162 11.10 2.96 4.31
C ASP A 162 11.07 1.57 3.67
N ILE A 163 10.90 0.51 4.48
CA ILE A 163 10.75 -0.85 3.96
C ILE A 163 9.43 -0.97 3.18
N LEU A 164 8.31 -0.54 3.77
CA LEU A 164 6.99 -0.62 3.14
C LEU A 164 6.89 0.16 1.83
N ILE A 165 7.48 1.37 1.77
CA ILE A 165 7.42 2.18 0.55
C ILE A 165 8.28 1.58 -0.58
N ASN A 166 9.40 0.94 -0.24
CA ASN A 166 10.21 0.20 -1.20
C ASN A 166 9.44 -1.01 -1.76
N GLU A 167 8.77 -1.79 -0.89
CA GLU A 167 7.92 -2.91 -1.32
C GLU A 167 6.78 -2.45 -2.24
N TYR A 168 6.11 -1.35 -1.88
CA TYR A 168 5.09 -0.71 -2.74
C TYR A 168 5.65 -0.38 -4.13
N HIS A 169 6.83 0.24 -4.21
CA HIS A 169 7.45 0.60 -5.49
C HIS A 169 7.81 -0.63 -6.33
N GLU A 170 8.25 -1.72 -5.69
CA GLU A 170 8.53 -2.98 -6.37
C GLU A 170 7.27 -3.63 -6.96
N GLU A 171 6.18 -3.69 -6.19
CA GLU A 171 4.91 -4.25 -6.67
C GLU A 171 4.28 -3.38 -7.76
N MET A 172 4.33 -2.06 -7.60
CA MET A 172 3.87 -1.13 -8.64
C MET A 172 4.64 -1.29 -9.94
N LYS A 173 5.96 -1.50 -9.87
CA LYS A 173 6.78 -1.74 -11.05
C LYS A 173 6.37 -3.04 -11.75
N LYS A 174 6.19 -4.14 -11.00
CA LYS A 174 5.75 -5.43 -11.56
C LYS A 174 4.39 -5.29 -12.27
N LEU A 175 3.44 -4.63 -11.62
CA LEU A 175 2.11 -4.42 -12.20
C LEU A 175 2.15 -3.52 -13.45
N SER A 176 2.95 -2.46 -13.41
CA SER A 176 3.14 -1.55 -14.54
C SER A 176 3.78 -2.24 -15.73
N GLU A 177 4.80 -3.08 -15.51
CA GLU A 177 5.41 -3.90 -16.56
C GLU A 177 4.40 -4.87 -17.19
N LYS A 178 3.56 -5.53 -16.37
CA LYS A 178 2.50 -6.43 -16.87
C LYS A 178 1.54 -5.73 -17.84
N TYR A 179 1.25 -4.46 -17.59
CA TYR A 179 0.32 -3.66 -18.40
C TYR A 179 1.01 -2.72 -19.40
N ASN A 180 2.34 -2.76 -19.51
CA ASN A 180 3.13 -1.86 -20.37
C ASN A 180 2.91 -0.36 -20.06
N VAL A 181 2.72 -0.02 -18.79
CA VAL A 181 2.67 1.36 -18.30
C VAL A 181 4.06 1.76 -17.82
N ILE A 182 4.51 2.97 -18.17
CA ILE A 182 5.78 3.50 -17.67
C ILE A 182 5.57 3.98 -16.24
N TYR A 183 6.31 3.37 -15.31
CA TYR A 183 6.30 3.73 -13.90
C TYR A 183 7.71 4.12 -13.47
N GLU A 184 7.85 5.33 -12.98
CA GLU A 184 9.07 5.84 -12.37
C GLU A 184 8.74 6.28 -10.94
N PRO A 185 9.33 5.65 -9.91
CA PRO A 185 9.14 6.08 -8.54
C PRO A 185 9.70 7.50 -8.39
N SER A 186 8.91 8.39 -7.80
CA SER A 186 9.38 9.72 -7.41
C SER A 186 10.49 9.55 -6.38
N GLN A 187 11.72 9.89 -6.74
CA GLN A 187 12.80 9.99 -5.77
C GLN A 187 12.52 11.19 -4.87
N LEU A 188 11.98 10.93 -3.68
CA LEU A 188 12.06 11.87 -2.58
C LEU A 188 13.53 11.86 -2.11
N ASP A 189 14.32 12.83 -2.59
CA ASP A 189 15.62 13.13 -2.00
C ASP A 189 15.37 13.69 -0.58
N ILE A 190 15.23 12.80 0.39
CA ILE A 190 15.22 13.15 1.81
C ILE A 190 16.69 13.32 2.21
N ALA A 191 17.13 14.58 2.25
CA ALA A 191 18.50 14.98 2.61
C ALA A 191 18.64 15.26 4.11
#